data_AF-A0A2S9WU26-F1
#
_entry.id   AF-A0A2S9WU26-F1
#
_cell.length_a   1.000
_cell.length_b   1.000
_cell.length_c   1.000
_cell.angle_alpha   90.00
_cell.angle_beta   90.00
_cell.angle_gamma   90.00
#
_symmetry.space_group_name_H-M   'P 1'
#
loop_
_entity.id
_entity.type
_entity.pdbx_description
1 polymer ?
#
loop_
_entity_poly.entity_id
_entity_poly.type
_entity_poly.pdbx_seq_one_letter_code
_entity_poly.pdbx_strand_id
1 'polypeptide(L)' 'MKSNAQSGKASSVPLFISMEQVKEVMQCGTTKAYRLLKEARDFKDITKRKHVTFDEFAEFMEISVEQLYSRLNITQDAA' A
#
# COMPACT_ATOMS: atom_id res chain seq x y z
N MET A 1 -28.00 25.71 2.29
CA MET A 1 -27.14 24.81 3.07
C MET A 1 -26.50 23.83 2.09
N LYS A 2 -25.17 23.82 1.96
CA LYS A 2 -24.45 22.97 1.00
C LYS A 2 -24.20 21.61 1.64
N SER A 3 -24.99 20.60 1.27
CA SER A 3 -24.68 19.21 1.60
C SER A 3 -23.74 18.67 0.53
N ASN A 4 -22.44 18.75 0.81
CA ASN A 4 -21.40 18.15 -0.02
C ASN A 4 -21.43 16.63 0.20
N ALA A 5 -22.28 15.94 -0.56
CA ALA A 5 -22.31 14.49 -0.61
C ALA A 5 -21.01 14.00 -1.27
N GLN A 6 -19.95 13.89 -0.47
CA GLN A 6 -18.74 13.20 -0.86
C GLN A 6 -19.07 11.71 -0.84
N SER A 7 -19.65 11.26 -1.96
CA SER A 7 -19.86 9.86 -2.33
C SER A 7 -18.60 9.07 -2.00
N GLY A 8 -18.65 8.33 -0.88
CA GLY A 8 -17.63 7.40 -0.47
C GLY A 8 -17.56 6.31 -1.53
N LYS A 9 -16.57 6.40 -2.42
CA LYS A 9 -16.21 5.29 -3.29
C LYS A 9 -15.85 4.12 -2.39
N ALA A 10 -16.70 3.10 -2.39
CA ALA A 10 -16.41 1.78 -1.85
C ALA A 10 -15.12 1.27 -2.52
N SER A 11 -13.99 1.54 -1.89
CA SER A 11 -12.68 1.14 -2.40
C SER A 11 -12.38 -0.18 -1.72
N SER A 12 -12.70 -1.28 -2.40
CA SER A 12 -12.20 -2.60 -2.00
C SER A 12 -10.69 -2.48 -1.83
N VAL A 13 -10.16 -2.89 -0.68
CA VAL A 13 -8.73 -2.80 -0.40
C VAL A 13 -7.96 -3.50 -1.54
N PRO A 14 -7.10 -2.79 -2.29
CA PRO A 14 -6.35 -3.42 -3.37
C PRO A 14 -5.41 -4.47 -2.80
N LEU A 15 -5.39 -5.67 -3.42
CA LEU A 15 -4.53 -6.79 -2.99
C LEU A 15 -3.03 -6.45 -3.09
N PHE A 16 -2.66 -5.56 -4.02
CA PHE A 16 -1.28 -5.20 -4.33
C PHE A 16 -1.01 -3.73 -4.03
N ILE A 17 0.15 -3.45 -3.45
CA ILE A 17 0.61 -2.08 -3.23
C ILE A 17 1.20 -1.50 -4.51
N SER A 18 0.78 -0.28 -4.84
CA SER A 18 1.26 0.48 -5.98
C SER A 18 2.46 1.36 -5.62
N MET A 19 3.24 1.78 -6.62
CA MET A 19 4.37 2.68 -6.43
C MET A 19 3.94 4.04 -5.82
N GLU A 20 2.78 4.57 -6.20
CA GLU A 20 2.27 5.82 -5.63
C GLU A 20 1.95 5.68 -4.14
N GLN A 21 1.37 4.55 -3.73
CA GLN A 21 1.13 4.25 -2.32
C GLN A 21 2.43 4.11 -1.53
N VAL A 22 3.46 3.47 -2.11
CA VAL A 22 4.78 3.41 -1.47
C VAL A 22 5.37 4.82 -1.32
N LYS A 23 5.25 5.68 -2.32
CA LYS A 23 5.71 7.07 -2.25
C LYS A 23 5.01 7.84 -1.13
N GLU A 24 3.71 7.64 -0.97
CA GLU A 24 2.90 8.28 0.07
C GLU A 24 3.30 7.82 1.48
N VAL A 25 3.37 6.49 1.70
CA VAL A 25 3.73 5.90 3.00
C VAL A 25 5.15 6.27 3.43
N MET A 26 6.09 6.21 2.48
CA MET A 26 7.51 6.42 2.75
C MET A 26 7.95 7.87 2.56
N GLN A 27 7.01 8.74 2.16
CA GLN A 27 7.23 10.15 1.83
C GLN A 27 8.50 10.34 0.98
N CYS A 28 8.58 9.57 -0.11
CA CYS A 28 9.80 9.49 -0.91
C CYS A 28 9.56 9.67 -2.41
N GLY A 29 10.64 9.95 -3.14
CA GLY A 29 10.61 10.06 -4.60
C GLY A 29 10.51 8.69 -5.29
N THR A 30 10.15 8.73 -6.58
CA THR A 30 9.92 7.56 -7.44
C THR A 30 11.06 6.54 -7.41
N THR A 31 12.32 7.00 -7.49
CA THR A 31 13.49 6.11 -7.49
C THR A 31 13.62 5.31 -6.21
N LYS A 32 13.36 5.94 -5.06
CA LYS A 32 13.42 5.27 -3.75
C LYS A 32 12.25 4.30 -3.58
N ALA A 33 11.05 4.70 -3.99
CA ALA A 33 9.87 3.83 -3.97
C ALA A 33 10.06 2.57 -4.84
N TYR A 34 10.62 2.71 -6.04
CA TYR A 34 10.93 1.58 -6.91
C TYR A 34 11.95 0.63 -6.28
N ARG A 35 12.99 1.18 -5.65
CA ARG A 35 14.00 0.39 -4.95
C ARG A 35 13.37 -0.40 -3.79
N LEU A 36 12.52 0.23 -2.98
CA LEU A 36 11.81 -0.43 -1.88
C LEU A 36 10.91 -1.56 -2.36
N LEU A 37 10.17 -1.36 -3.47
CA LEU A 37 9.36 -2.41 -4.06
C LEU A 37 10.20 -3.58 -4.59
N LYS A 38 11.41 -3.31 -5.09
CA LYS A 38 12.34 -4.36 -5.51
C LYS A 38 12.89 -5.11 -4.32
N GLU A 39 13.35 -4.41 -3.29
CA GLU A 39 13.87 -4.98 -2.04
C GLU A 39 12.81 -5.85 -1.35
N ALA A 40 11.55 -5.40 -1.31
CA ALA A 40 10.43 -6.19 -0.79
C ALA A 40 10.19 -7.48 -1.59
N ARG A 41 10.42 -7.48 -2.91
CA ARG A 41 10.32 -8.70 -3.73
C ARG A 41 11.45 -9.67 -3.46
N ASP A 42 12.66 -9.14 -3.35
CA ASP A 42 13.86 -9.94 -3.10
C ASP A 42 13.77 -10.57 -1.69
N PHE A 43 13.20 -9.86 -0.70
CA PHE A 43 13.00 -10.35 0.67
C PHE A 43 12.15 -11.62 0.77
N LYS A 44 11.07 -11.74 -0.01
CA LYS A 44 10.18 -12.93 -0.02
C LYS A 44 10.55 -13.98 -1.07
N ASP A 45 11.67 -13.79 -1.79
CA ASP A 45 12.00 -14.54 -3.00
C ASP A 45 10.83 -14.65 -4.01
N ILE A 46 10.00 -13.59 -4.04
CA ILE A 46 8.89 -13.47 -4.98
C ILE A 46 9.36 -12.85 -6.30
N THR A 47 10.63 -13.03 -6.65
CA THR A 47 11.27 -12.55 -7.88
C THR A 47 10.51 -12.98 -9.15
N LYS A 48 9.73 -14.08 -9.06
CA LYS A 48 8.83 -14.56 -10.13
C LYS A 48 7.54 -13.75 -10.29
N ARG A 49 7.12 -12.99 -9.26
CA ARG A 49 5.91 -12.16 -9.27
C ARG A 49 6.28 -10.69 -9.53
N LYS A 50 5.53 -10.04 -10.43
CA LYS A 50 5.72 -8.61 -10.77
C LYS A 50 5.06 -7.65 -9.78
N HIS A 51 4.37 -8.14 -8.76
CA HIS A 51 3.58 -7.35 -7.82
C HIS A 51 3.89 -7.76 -6.38
N VAL A 52 3.82 -6.80 -5.47
CA VAL A 52 3.97 -6.98 -4.02
C VAL A 52 2.61 -6.75 -3.39
N THR A 53 2.17 -7.65 -2.53
CA THR A 53 0.94 -7.49 -1.76
C THR A 53 1.13 -6.50 -0.61
N PHE A 54 0.03 -6.01 -0.04
CA PHE A 54 0.10 -5.17 1.15
C PHE A 54 0.74 -5.89 2.34
N ASP A 55 0.42 -7.17 2.55
CA ASP A 55 1.01 -7.98 3.62
C ASP A 55 2.52 -8.16 3.43
N GLU A 56 2.95 -8.49 2.21
CA GLU A 56 4.38 -8.66 1.90
C GLU A 56 5.16 -7.36 2.10
N PHE A 57 4.58 -6.21 1.72
CA PHE A 57 5.22 -4.92 1.92
C PHE A 57 5.21 -4.47 3.40
N ALA A 58 4.12 -4.74 4.12
CA ALA A 58 4.03 -4.45 5.56
C ALA A 58 5.07 -5.27 6.35
N GLU A 59 5.22 -6.56 6.02
CA GLU A 59 6.24 -7.42 6.62
C GLU A 59 7.66 -6.92 6.32
N PHE A 60 7.93 -6.52 5.08
CA PHE A 60 9.21 -5.91 4.70
C PHE A 60 9.52 -4.63 5.50
N MET A 61 8.51 -3.83 5.82
CA MET A 61 8.66 -2.63 6.64
C MET A 61 8.61 -2.89 8.15
N GLU A 62 8.47 -4.16 8.58
CA GLU A 62 8.33 -4.54 9.98
C GLU A 62 7.15 -3.83 10.69
N ILE A 63 6.06 -3.60 9.95
CA ILE A 63 4.81 -3.05 10.50
C ILE A 63 3.63 -3.98 10.23
N SER A 64 2.52 -3.77 10.92
CA SER A 64 1.27 -4.46 10.60
C SER A 64 0.66 -3.92 9.30
N VAL A 65 -0.08 -4.77 8.59
CA VAL A 65 -0.84 -4.36 7.40
C VAL A 65 -1.90 -3.30 7.74
N GLU A 66 -2.47 -3.35 8.94
CA GLU A 66 -3.41 -2.34 9.46
C GLU A 66 -2.76 -0.97 9.64
N GLN A 67 -1.50 -0.93 10.12
CA GLN A 67 -0.73 0.32 10.18
C GLN A 67 -0.42 0.85 8.78
N LEU A 68 -0.12 -0.03 7.82
CA LEU A 68 0.09 0.36 6.43
C LEU A 68 -1.20 0.94 5.80
N TYR A 69 -2.34 0.30 6.03
CA TYR A 69 -3.65 0.81 5.61
C TYR A 69 -3.98 2.15 6.26
N SER A 70 -3.73 2.29 7.56
CA SER A 70 -3.95 3.54 8.29
C SER A 70 -3.11 4.68 7.71
N ARG A 71 -1.85 4.43 7.35
CA ARG A 71 -0.97 5.42 6.70
C ARG A 71 -1.45 5.84 5.31
N LEU A 72 -2.14 4.94 4.61
CA LEU A 72 -2.72 5.18 3.29
C LEU A 72 -4.18 5.63 3.34
N ASN A 73 -4.71 5.85 4.56
CA ASN A 73 -6.10 6.18 4.79
C ASN A 73 -7.07 5.19 4.10
N ILE A 74 -6.67 3.92 4.04
CA ILE A 74 -7.47 2.81 3.52
C ILE A 74 -8.32 2.28 4.67
N THR A 75 -9.63 2.43 4.57
CA THR A 75 -10.57 1.83 5.52
C THR A 75 -10.82 0.38 5.14
N GLN A 76 -10.40 -0.54 6.02
CA GLN A 76 -10.76 -1.95 5.94
C GLN A 76 -12.21 -2.07 6.43
N ASP A 77 -13.17 -1.84 5.54
CA ASP A 77 -14.58 -2.08 5.85
C ASP A 77 -14.74 -3.60 6.03
N ALA A 78 -14.95 -4.03 7.27
CA ALA A 78 -15.24 -5.40 7.61
C ALA A 78 -16.55 -5.79 6.93
N ALA A 79 -16.46 -6.62 5.89
CA ALA A 79 -17.61 -7.27 5.27
C ALA A 79 -18.34 -8.19 6.26
#